data_AF-A0A0A1D261-F1
#
_entry.id   AF-A0A0A1D261-F1
#
_cell.length_a   1.000
_cell.length_b   1.000
_cell.length_c   1.000
_cell.angle_alpha   90.00
_cell.angle_beta   90.00
_cell.angle_gamma   90.00
#
_symmetry.space_group_name_H-M   'P 1'
#
loop_
_entity.id
_entity.type
_entity.pdbx_description
1 polymer ?
#
loop_
_entity_poly.entity_id
_entity_poly.type
_entity_poly.pdbx_seq_one_letter_code
_entity_poly.pdbx_strand_id
1 'polypeptide(L)' 'MEQVSVRYIVHDVDSALEFYVQQLGFTEVMHPAPGFALLSRGRQALLEDPSGNVVELFEPLLPEAAHKSF' A
#
# COMPACT_ATOMS: atom_id res chain seq x y z
N MET A 1 -2.05 15.03 9.16
CA MET A 1 -2.53 13.74 8.62
C MET A 1 -1.48 12.70 9.00
N GLU A 2 -1.85 11.64 9.69
CA GLU A 2 -0.91 10.67 10.28
C GLU A 2 -0.65 9.50 9.33
N GLN A 3 0.63 9.28 9.00
CA GLN A 3 1.10 8.09 8.31
C GLN A 3 1.21 6.95 9.33
N VAL A 4 0.56 5.81 9.07
CA VAL A 4 0.68 4.64 9.93
C VAL A 4 1.90 3.82 9.49
N SER A 5 2.77 3.48 10.45
CA SER A 5 3.89 2.56 10.22
C SER A 5 3.65 1.25 10.93
N VAL A 6 3.90 0.14 10.24
CA VAL A 6 3.80 -1.22 10.78
C VAL A 6 5.16 -1.90 10.58
N ARG A 7 5.69 -2.50 11.65
CA ARG A 7 6.93 -3.28 11.61
C ARG A 7 6.64 -4.68 12.13
N TYR A 8 7.05 -5.67 11.35
CA TYR A 8 6.96 -7.08 11.70
C TYR A 8 8.18 -7.83 11.15
N ILE A 9 8.40 -9.04 11.64
CA ILE A 9 9.48 -9.93 11.20
C ILE A 9 8.87 -11.00 10.31
N VAL A 10 9.56 -11.32 9.22
CA VAL A 10 9.23 -12.42 8.32
C VAL A 10 10.36 -13.44 8.31
N HIS A 11 10.05 -14.67 7.89
CA HIS A 11 11.06 -15.72 7.76
C HIS A 11 12.01 -15.49 6.57
N ASP A 12 11.51 -14.84 5.51
CA ASP A 12 12.25 -14.54 4.29
C ASP A 12 11.80 -13.16 3.77
N VAL A 13 12.73 -12.21 3.74
CA VAL A 13 12.46 -10.83 3.32
C VAL A 13 12.39 -10.69 1.81
N ASP A 14 13.14 -11.47 1.04
CA ASP A 14 13.12 -11.42 -0.42
C ASP A 14 11.77 -11.92 -0.95
N SER A 15 11.30 -13.05 -0.42
CA SER A 15 9.98 -13.58 -0.74
C SER A 15 8.85 -12.61 -0.35
N ALA A 16 8.97 -11.94 0.80
CA ALA A 16 7.99 -10.95 1.23
C ALA A 16 8.03 -9.70 0.33
N LEU A 17 9.22 -9.19 0.00
CA LEU A 17 9.42 -8.06 -0.89
C LEU A 17 8.77 -8.31 -2.25
N GLU A 18 9.04 -9.46 -2.87
CA GLU A 18 8.41 -9.86 -4.13
C GLU A 18 6.89 -9.89 -4.02
N PHE A 19 6.34 -10.52 -2.97
CA PHE A 19 4.90 -10.59 -2.76
C PHE A 19 4.27 -9.20 -2.59
N TYR A 20 4.81 -8.35 -1.72
CA TYR A 20 4.24 -7.03 -1.47
C TYR A 20 4.34 -6.11 -2.67
N VAL A 21 5.44 -6.14 -3.41
CA VAL A 21 5.63 -5.29 -4.59
C VAL A 21 4.83 -5.82 -5.78
N GLN A 22 4.99 -7.10 -6.13
CA GLN A 22 4.43 -7.66 -7.36
C GLN A 22 2.95 -8.03 -7.24
N GLN A 23 2.51 -8.49 -6.05
CA GLN A 23 1.14 -8.97 -5.88
C GLN A 23 0.22 -7.94 -5.21
N LEU A 24 0.77 -7.10 -4.32
CA LEU A 24 -0.02 -6.14 -3.54
C LEU A 24 0.20 -4.67 -3.94
N GLY A 25 1.12 -4.39 -4.86
CA GLY A 25 1.37 -3.05 -5.38
C GLY A 25 2.00 -2.08 -4.36
N PHE A 26 2.82 -2.59 -3.44
CA PHE A 26 3.67 -1.73 -2.62
C PHE A 26 4.87 -1.23 -3.42
N THR A 27 5.35 -0.04 -3.07
CA THR A 27 6.59 0.51 -3.60
C THR A 27 7.72 0.20 -2.64
N GLU A 28 8.79 -0.39 -3.16
CA GLU A 28 10.07 -0.50 -2.44
C GLU A 28 10.65 0.89 -2.20
N VAL A 29 10.83 1.25 -0.94
CA VAL A 29 11.47 2.51 -0.54
C VAL A 29 12.97 2.28 -0.38
N MET A 30 13.37 1.20 0.30
CA MET A 30 14.77 0.77 0.42
C MET A 30 14.92 -0.70 0.87
N HIS A 31 15.98 -1.36 0.41
CA HIS A 31 16.39 -2.71 0.80
C HIS A 31 17.91 -2.74 1.12
N PRO A 32 18.35 -2.18 2.27
CA PRO A 32 19.76 -2.00 2.59
C PRO A 32 20.51 -3.28 3.00
N ALA A 33 19.78 -4.36 3.35
CA ALA A 33 20.37 -5.64 3.75
C ALA A 33 19.36 -6.78 3.54
N PRO A 34 19.80 -8.04 3.31
CA PRO A 34 18.92 -9.18 3.01
C PRO A 34 17.83 -9.48 4.05
N GLY A 35 17.98 -8.97 5.29
CA GLY A 35 17.00 -9.14 6.36
C GLY A 35 16.13 -7.91 6.61
N PHE A 36 16.14 -6.90 5.74
CA PHE A 36 15.46 -5.64 5.97
C PHE A 36 14.98 -4.95 4.69
N ALA A 37 13.66 -4.77 4.55
CA ALA A 37 13.06 -3.96 3.50
C ALA A 37 12.08 -2.95 4.11
N LEU A 38 11.99 -1.76 3.52
CA LEU A 38 10.98 -0.74 3.81
C LEU A 38 10.10 -0.55 2.59
N LEU A 39 8.79 -0.66 2.80
CA LEU A 39 7.77 -0.57 1.76
C LEU A 39 6.74 0.51 2.09
N SER A 40 6.13 1.08 1.06
CA SER A 40 5.03 2.04 1.20
C SER A 40 3.92 1.71 0.22
N ARG A 41 2.67 2.03 0.55
CA ARG A 41 1.53 1.85 -0.35
C ARG A 41 0.46 2.89 -0.12
N GLY A 42 0.39 3.85 -1.04
CA GLY A 42 -0.70 4.81 -1.23
C GLY A 42 -1.22 5.51 0.02
N ARG A 43 -2.34 6.21 -0.16
CA ARG A 43 -3.16 6.76 0.92
C ARG A 43 -4.55 6.14 0.85
N GLN A 44 -5.12 5.86 2.00
CA GLN A 44 -6.50 5.41 2.12
C GLN A 44 -7.31 6.42 2.94
N ALA A 45 -8.57 6.60 2.58
CA ALA A 45 -9.53 7.41 3.31
C ALA A 45 -10.86 6.66 3.40
N LEU A 46 -11.50 6.71 4.57
CA LEU A 46 -12.86 6.23 4.77
C LEU A 46 -13.80 7.44 4.78
N LEU A 47 -14.89 7.34 4.04
CA LEU A 47 -15.96 8.33 3.99
C LEU A 47 -17.30 7.62 4.27
N GLU A 48 -18.21 8.33 4.92
CA GLU A 48 -19.60 7.90 5.04
C GLU A 48 -20.44 8.77 4.10
N ASP A 49 -21.25 8.13 3.25
CA ASP A 49 -22.21 8.87 2.43
C ASP A 49 -23.43 9.31 3.25
N PRO A 50 -24.28 10.22 2.73
CA PRO A 50 -25.47 10.69 3.46
C PRO A 50 -26.51 9.60 3.79
N SER A 51 -26.39 8.40 3.20
CA SER A 51 -27.26 7.25 3.49
C SER A 51 -26.67 6.31 4.53
N GLY A 52 -25.47 6.59 5.04
CA GLY A 52 -24.76 5.77 6.02
C GLY A 52 -23.92 4.65 5.40
N ASN A 53 -23.68 4.66 4.09
CA ASN A 53 -22.81 3.68 3.47
C ASN A 53 -21.34 4.08 3.67
N VAL A 54 -20.52 3.12 4.10
CA VAL A 54 -19.07 3.30 4.17
C VAL A 54 -18.46 3.13 2.79
N VAL A 55 -17.78 4.18 2.31
CA VAL A 55 -17.03 4.20 1.06
C VAL A 55 -15.54 4.29 1.40
N GLU A 56 -14.79 3.31 0.92
CA GLU A 56 -13.33 3.30 1.07
C GLU A 56 -12.68 3.82 -0.22
N LEU A 57 -11.92 4.91 -0.09
CA LEU A 57 -11.14 5.49 -1.17
C LEU A 57 -9.68 5.09 -1.00
N PHE A 58 -9.11 4.55 -2.08
CA PHE A 58 -7.70 4.23 -2.17
C PHE A 58 -7.04 5.12 -3.21
N GLU A 59 -5.83 5.57 -2.91
CA GLU A 59 -4.95 6.11 -3.93
C GLU A 59 -4.66 4.99 -4.95
N PRO A 60 -4.97 5.20 -6.24
CA PRO A 60 -4.80 4.18 -7.27
C PRO A 60 -3.34 3.76 -7.35
N LEU A 61 -3.10 2.45 -7.34
CA LEU A 61 -1.76 1.85 -7.38
C LEU A 61 -1.09 1.97 -8.75
N LEU A 62 -1.89 2.17 -9.80
CA LEU A 62 -1.44 2.26 -11.19
C LEU A 62 -1.86 3.63 -11.77
N PRO A 63 -0.99 4.34 -12.52
CA PRO A 63 -1.31 5.65 -13.09
C PRO A 63 -2.55 5.62 -13.99
N GLU A 64 -2.79 4.52 -14.69
CA GLU A 64 -3.94 4.38 -15.60
C GLU A 64 -5.27 4.32 -14.85
N ALA A 65 -5.25 3.87 -13.59
CA ALA A 65 -6.41 3.88 -12.71
C ALA A 65 -6.74 5.28 -12.16
N ALA A 66 -5.83 6.25 -12.25
CA ALA A 66 -6.08 7.63 -11.87
C ALA A 66 -6.83 8.45 -12.94
N HIS A 67 -6.89 7.96 -14.19
CA HIS A 67 -7.41 8.70 -15.34
C HIS A 67 -8.75 8.19 -15.92
N LYS A 68 -9.41 7.22 -15.28
CA LYS A 68 -10.75 6.80 -15.68
C LYS A 68 -11.80 7.72 -15.06
N SER A 69 -12.09 8.81 -15.75
CA SER A 69 -13.37 9.52 -15.58
C SER A 69 -14.49 8.54 -15.94
N PHE A 70 -15.30 8.17 -14.95
CA PHE A 70 -16.57 7.47 -15.15
C PHE A 70 -17.60 8.42 -15.74
#